data_AF-A0A7J5E5H7-F1
#
_entry.id   AF-A0A7J5E5H7-F1
#
_cell.length_a   1.000
_cell.length_b   1.000
_cell.length_c   1.000
_cell.angle_alpha   90.00
_cell.angle_beta   90.00
_cell.angle_gamma   90.00
#
_symmetry.space_group_name_H-M   'P 1'
#
loop_
_entity.id
_entity.type
_entity.pdbx_description
1 polymer ?
#
loop_
_entity_poly.entity_id
_entity_poly.type
_entity_poly.pdbx_seq_one_letter_code
_entity_poly.pdbx_strand_id
1 'polypeptide(L)'
;MCRGCCCGTRTKLPDVDHDAVAAVLGNDLGPGAELRVVDCLWACDLANVVVVNPATAARASGARPAWVTEVNTVDRARAVADWVRRGGPGLAEPPAELGEVRTAAGLRRTTA
;
A
#
# COMPACT_ATOMS: atom_id res chain seq x y z
N MET A 1 3.15 -4.99 2.79
CA MET A 1 2.04 -5.46 1.93
C MET A 1 1.46 -6.71 2.55
N CYS A 2 0.13 -6.75 2.70
CA CYS A 2 -0.61 -7.89 3.23
C CYS A 2 -0.54 -9.09 2.27
N ARG A 3 -0.11 -10.26 2.77
CA ARG A 3 -0.06 -11.55 2.05
C ARG A 3 -0.54 -12.73 2.90
N GLY A 4 -1.42 -12.47 3.85
CA GLY A 4 -2.00 -13.49 4.73
C GLY A 4 -3.10 -14.30 4.04
N CYS A 5 -4.02 -14.85 4.84
CA CYS A 5 -5.04 -15.79 4.37
C CYS A 5 -5.98 -15.28 3.27
N CYS A 6 -6.12 -13.95 3.08
CA CYS A 6 -6.99 -13.37 2.05
C CYS A 6 -6.21 -12.62 0.96
N CYS A 7 -5.40 -11.64 1.34
CA CYS A 7 -4.68 -10.79 0.38
C CYS A 7 -3.59 -11.58 -0.34
N GLY A 8 -3.44 -11.38 -1.65
CA GLY A 8 -2.46 -12.13 -2.45
C GLY A 8 -2.91 -13.51 -2.90
N THR A 9 -4.17 -13.88 -2.70
CA THR A 9 -4.67 -15.21 -3.08
C THR A 9 -5.59 -15.14 -4.29
N ARG A 10 -5.42 -16.08 -5.23
CA ARG A 10 -6.35 -16.27 -6.36
C ARG A 10 -7.77 -16.59 -5.92
N THR A 11 -7.95 -17.15 -4.71
CA THR A 11 -9.28 -17.35 -4.13
C THR A 11 -10.00 -16.03 -3.88
N LYS A 12 -9.28 -15.00 -3.40
CA LYS A 12 -9.87 -13.67 -3.16
C LYS A 12 -10.00 -12.87 -4.47
N LEU A 13 -8.99 -12.90 -5.33
CA LEU A 13 -8.98 -12.20 -6.62
C LEU A 13 -8.37 -13.11 -7.71
N PRO A 14 -9.17 -13.86 -8.46
CA PRO A 14 -8.66 -14.88 -9.40
C PRO A 14 -7.93 -14.27 -10.60
N ASP A 15 -8.31 -13.07 -11.01
CA ASP A 15 -7.80 -12.41 -12.23
C ASP A 15 -6.58 -11.51 -11.96
N VAL A 16 -6.08 -11.48 -10.72
CA VAL A 16 -4.94 -10.64 -10.35
C VAL A 16 -3.67 -11.48 -10.28
N ASP A 17 -2.66 -11.08 -11.05
CA ASP A 17 -1.29 -11.55 -10.87
C ASP A 17 -0.67 -10.86 -9.64
N HIS A 18 -0.90 -11.48 -8.48
CA HIS A 18 -0.46 -10.93 -7.20
C HIS A 18 1.06 -10.81 -7.12
N ASP A 19 1.80 -11.78 -7.65
CA ASP A 19 3.26 -11.80 -7.56
C ASP A 19 3.86 -10.72 -8.46
N ALA A 20 3.33 -10.52 -9.66
CA ALA A 20 3.75 -9.41 -10.53
C ALA A 20 3.51 -8.04 -9.86
N VAL A 21 2.37 -7.86 -9.19
CA VAL A 21 2.08 -6.62 -8.45
C VAL A 21 3.09 -6.38 -7.32
N ALA A 22 3.41 -7.38 -6.51
CA ALA A 22 4.42 -7.24 -5.45
C ALA A 22 5.82 -7.02 -6.01
N ALA A 23 6.19 -7.74 -7.07
CA ALA A 23 7.50 -7.63 -7.69
C ALA A 23 7.71 -6.22 -8.24
N VAL A 24 6.75 -5.69 -9.00
CA VAL A 24 6.83 -4.32 -9.52
C VAL A 24 6.89 -3.29 -8.41
N LEU A 25 6.02 -3.41 -7.39
CA LEU A 25 6.07 -2.50 -6.24
C LEU A 25 7.45 -2.55 -5.57
N GLY A 26 8.00 -3.73 -5.31
CA GLY A 26 9.29 -3.90 -4.66
C GLY A 26 10.45 -3.30 -5.47
N ASN A 27 10.47 -3.54 -6.77
CA ASN A 27 11.54 -3.10 -7.66
C ASN A 27 11.56 -1.57 -7.86
N ASP A 28 10.39 -0.92 -7.83
CA ASP A 28 10.24 0.48 -8.22
C ASP A 28 10.35 1.47 -7.04
N LEU A 29 10.49 1.00 -5.79
CA LEU A 29 10.52 1.84 -4.58
C LEU A 29 11.73 2.78 -4.50
N GLY A 30 12.82 2.47 -5.21
CA GLY A 30 14.06 3.24 -5.17
C GLY A 30 14.81 3.15 -3.83
N PRO A 31 15.93 3.88 -3.68
CA PRO A 31 16.75 3.82 -2.48
C PRO A 31 16.03 4.42 -1.26
N GLY A 32 16.25 3.83 -0.08
CA GLY A 32 15.69 4.32 1.19
C GLY A 32 14.29 3.79 1.54
N ALA A 33 13.72 2.94 0.69
CA ALA A 33 12.50 2.19 0.97
C ALA A 33 12.67 0.72 0.58
N GLU A 34 11.91 -0.15 1.24
CA GLU A 34 11.86 -1.58 0.92
C GLU A 34 10.43 -2.10 1.07
N LEU A 35 10.06 -3.07 0.24
CA LEU A 35 8.78 -3.76 0.37
C LEU A 35 8.89 -4.88 1.39
N ARG A 36 8.16 -4.77 2.50
CA ARG A 36 8.00 -5.87 3.46
C ARG A 36 6.67 -6.58 3.25
N VAL A 37 6.72 -7.90 3.19
CA VAL A 37 5.52 -8.74 3.27
C VAL A 37 5.13 -8.89 4.74
N VAL A 38 3.84 -8.80 5.03
CA VAL A 38 3.26 -9.03 6.36
C VAL A 38 2.04 -9.94 6.22
N ASP A 39 1.70 -10.66 7.29
CA ASP A 39 0.58 -11.60 7.27
C ASP A 39 -0.76 -10.89 7.06
N CYS A 40 -1.40 -10.39 8.11
CA CYS A 40 -2.73 -9.78 7.99
C CYS A 40 -2.72 -8.31 8.42
N LEU A 41 -3.46 -7.49 7.66
CA LEU A 41 -3.68 -6.06 7.91
C LEU A 41 -5.16 -5.74 8.20
N TRP A 42 -5.98 -6.76 8.49
CA TRP A 42 -7.38 -6.69 8.93
C TRP A 42 -8.39 -6.03 7.98
N ALA A 43 -7.96 -5.49 6.85
CA ALA A 43 -8.82 -4.89 5.82
C ALA A 43 -8.99 -5.83 4.62
N CYS A 44 -9.36 -7.09 4.90
CA CYS A 44 -9.44 -8.15 3.90
C CYS A 44 -10.44 -7.84 2.77
N ASP A 45 -11.51 -7.10 3.05
CA ASP A 45 -12.51 -6.72 2.05
C ASP A 45 -11.98 -5.78 0.98
N LEU A 46 -10.92 -5.04 1.31
CA LEU A 46 -10.33 -4.06 0.42
C LEU A 46 -9.08 -4.57 -0.31
N ALA A 47 -8.70 -5.85 -0.11
CA ALA A 47 -7.66 -6.62 -0.81
C ALA A 47 -6.27 -5.97 -1.05
N ASN A 48 -5.22 -6.79 -1.16
CA ASN A 48 -3.84 -6.36 -1.46
C ASN A 48 -3.41 -5.05 -0.75
N VAL A 49 -3.63 -4.97 0.57
CA VAL A 49 -3.41 -3.74 1.34
C VAL A 49 -1.93 -3.46 1.52
N VAL A 50 -1.53 -2.21 1.27
CA VAL A 50 -0.16 -1.70 1.45
C VAL A 50 -0.16 -0.57 2.47
N VAL A 51 0.71 -0.67 3.47
CA VAL A 51 0.98 0.44 4.40
C VAL A 51 2.26 1.12 3.96
N VAL A 52 2.16 2.42 3.66
CA VAL A 52 3.31 3.26 3.38
C VAL A 52 3.70 3.97 4.67
N ASN A 53 4.88 3.65 5.20
CA ASN A 53 5.41 4.34 6.37
C ASN A 53 6.07 5.66 5.93
N PRO A 54 5.85 6.80 6.62
CA PRO A 54 6.43 8.08 6.20
C PRO A 54 7.94 8.08 6.28
N ALA A 55 8.67 8.96 5.60
CA ALA A 55 10.11 9.12 5.84
C ALA A 55 10.40 9.62 7.27
N THR A 56 11.61 9.40 7.80
CA THR A 56 11.96 9.78 9.19
C THR A 56 11.68 11.25 9.50
N ALA A 57 12.05 12.17 8.59
CA ALA A 57 11.77 13.60 8.75
C ALA A 57 10.25 13.88 8.79
N ALA A 58 9.47 13.26 7.90
CA ALA A 58 8.02 13.39 7.87
C ALA A 58 7.39 12.89 9.18
N ARG A 59 7.85 11.73 9.69
CA ARG A 59 7.37 11.17 10.97
C ARG A 59 7.65 12.14 12.13
N ALA A 60 8.83 12.75 12.16
CA ALA A 60 9.20 13.73 13.17
C ALA A 60 8.29 14.97 13.15
N SER A 61 7.82 15.36 11.96
CA SER A 61 6.82 16.43 11.77
C SER A 61 5.37 15.98 11.97
N GLY A 62 5.13 14.75 12.45
CA GLY A 62 3.80 14.26 12.78
C GLY A 62 3.09 13.46 11.68
N ALA A 63 3.73 13.21 10.53
CA ALA A 63 3.16 12.35 9.50
C ALA A 63 2.84 10.95 10.06
N ARG A 64 1.78 10.34 9.54
CA ARG A 64 1.28 9.02 9.97
C ARG A 64 1.31 8.03 8.80
N PRO A 65 1.42 6.73 9.07
CA PRO A 65 1.33 5.72 8.02
C PRO A 65 0.04 5.84 7.22
N ALA A 66 0.20 5.77 5.91
CA ALA A 66 -0.90 5.78 4.95
C ALA A 66 -1.25 4.34 4.55
N TRP A 67 -2.54 4.08 4.38
CA TRP A 67 -3.05 2.79 4.01
C TRP A 67 -3.66 2.88 2.61
N VAL A 68 -2.99 2.23 1.66
CA VAL A 68 -3.44 2.12 0.28
C VAL A 68 -4.08 0.76 0.11
N THR A 69 -5.35 0.75 -0.26
CA THR A 69 -6.13 -0.46 -0.49
C THR A 69 -6.25 -0.77 -1.97
N GLU A 70 -6.69 -1.98 -2.29
CA GLU A 70 -6.98 -2.43 -3.64
C GLU A 70 -5.80 -2.27 -4.59
N VAL A 71 -4.56 -2.48 -4.11
CA VAL A 71 -3.35 -2.48 -4.94
C VAL A 71 -3.33 -3.77 -5.76
N ASN A 72 -4.25 -3.85 -6.73
CA ASN A 72 -4.60 -5.05 -7.47
C ASN A 72 -4.05 -5.04 -8.90
N THR A 73 -3.45 -3.93 -9.33
CA THR A 73 -2.89 -3.79 -10.68
C THR A 73 -1.43 -3.34 -10.61
N VAL A 74 -0.68 -3.68 -11.65
CA VAL A 74 0.71 -3.25 -11.81
C VAL A 74 0.82 -1.72 -11.84
N ASP A 75 -0.09 -1.04 -12.52
CA ASP A 75 -0.05 0.43 -12.61
C ASP A 75 -0.34 1.10 -11.25
N ARG A 76 -1.23 0.53 -10.44
CA ARG A 76 -1.46 1.01 -9.08
C ARG A 76 -0.27 0.75 -8.17
N ALA A 77 0.41 -0.40 -8.33
CA ALA A 77 1.69 -0.66 -7.65
C ALA A 77 2.76 0.37 -8.05
N ARG A 78 2.89 0.70 -9.33
CA ARG A 78 3.80 1.75 -9.82
C ARG A 78 3.47 3.12 -9.23
N ALA A 79 2.18 3.47 -9.16
CA ALA A 79 1.73 4.72 -8.56
C ALA A 79 2.09 4.82 -7.07
N VAL A 80 1.99 3.72 -6.32
CA VAL A 80 2.46 3.66 -4.92
C VAL A 80 3.97 3.84 -4.86
N ALA A 81 4.73 3.12 -5.68
CA ALA A 81 6.19 3.21 -5.70
C ALA A 81 6.68 4.63 -6.06
N ASP A 82 6.07 5.25 -7.06
CA ASP A 82 6.38 6.62 -7.45
C ASP A 82 6.06 7.63 -6.35
N TRP A 83 4.91 7.47 -5.67
CA TRP A 83 4.58 8.30 -4.52
C TRP A 83 5.60 8.16 -3.38
N VAL A 84 6.08 6.94 -3.09
CA VAL A 84 7.14 6.70 -2.11
C VAL A 84 8.44 7.38 -2.54
N ARG A 85 8.83 7.28 -3.83
CA ARG A 85 10.02 7.96 -4.36
C ARG A 85 9.94 9.49 -4.24
N ARG A 86 8.74 10.08 -4.30
CA ARG A 86 8.51 11.51 -4.03
C ARG A 86 8.51 11.89 -2.55
N GLY A 87 8.70 10.93 -1.64
CA GLY A 87 8.75 11.15 -0.19
C GLY A 87 7.55 10.61 0.59
N GLY A 88 6.48 10.22 -0.12
CA GLY A 88 5.33 9.55 0.46
C GLY A 88 4.53 10.41 1.48
N PRO A 89 3.88 9.78 2.47
CA PRO A 89 2.97 10.45 3.40
C PRO A 89 3.62 11.62 4.13
N GLY A 90 2.94 12.77 4.09
CA GLY A 90 3.38 14.01 4.76
C GLY A 90 4.47 14.80 4.03
N LEU A 91 5.02 14.28 2.93
CA LEU A 91 5.99 15.00 2.09
C LEU A 91 5.54 15.16 0.63
N ALA A 92 4.72 14.24 0.14
CA ALA A 92 4.11 14.32 -1.18
C ALA A 92 2.62 13.98 -1.11
N GLU A 93 1.82 14.69 -1.91
CA GLU A 93 0.40 14.35 -2.08
C GLU A 93 0.27 13.00 -2.81
N PRO A 94 -0.63 12.10 -2.37
CA PRO A 94 -0.92 10.89 -3.09
C PRO A 94 -1.45 11.18 -4.52
N PRO A 95 -0.98 10.44 -5.54
CA PRO A 95 -1.53 10.51 -6.88
C PRO A 95 -3.04 10.25 -6.89
N ALA A 96 -3.79 10.89 -7.79
CA ALA A 96 -5.24 10.70 -7.92
C ALA A 96 -5.59 9.24 -8.27
N GLU A 97 -4.70 8.54 -8.97
CA GLU A 97 -4.80 7.13 -9.34
C GLU A 97 -4.80 6.20 -8.12
N LEU A 98 -4.33 6.67 -6.95
CA LEU A 98 -4.43 5.93 -5.69
C LEU A 98 -5.82 6.05 -5.05
N GLY A 99 -6.67 6.97 -5.51
CA GLY A 99 -7.98 7.20 -4.91
C GLY A 99 -7.88 7.52 -3.42
N GLU A 100 -8.79 6.97 -2.62
CA GLU A 100 -8.80 7.22 -1.18
C GLU A 100 -7.61 6.56 -0.47
N VAL A 101 -6.70 7.39 0.04
CA VAL A 101 -5.64 6.97 0.95
C VAL A 101 -6.11 7.11 2.39
N ARG A 102 -6.08 6.00 3.14
CA ARG A 102 -6.72 5.89 4.45
C ARG A 102 -5.72 5.99 5.59
N THR A 103 -6.23 6.22 6.79
CA THR A 103 -5.50 6.01 8.04
C THR A 103 -5.92 4.68 8.67
N ALA A 104 -5.13 4.15 9.61
CA ALA A 104 -5.51 2.97 10.38
C ALA A 104 -6.88 3.13 11.08
N ALA A 105 -7.16 4.32 11.61
CA ALA A 105 -8.45 4.64 12.21
C ALA A 105 -9.59 4.69 11.18
N GLY A 106 -9.31 5.16 9.96
CA GLY A 106 -10.28 5.18 8.85
C GLY A 106 -10.72 3.78 8.43
N LEU A 107 -9.79 2.83 8.36
CA LEU A 107 -10.09 1.44 7.99
C LEU A 107 -10.98 0.71 8.99
N ARG A 108 -10.78 0.95 10.29
CA ARG A 108 -11.60 0.35 11.35
C ARG A 108 -13.06 0.78 11.32
N ARG A 109 -13.39 1.85 10.61
CA ARG A 109 -14.77 2.35 10.45
C ARG A 109 -15.47 1.80 9.20
N THR A 110 -14.75 1.09 8.34
CA THR A 110 -15.25 0.60 7.05
C THR A 110 -15.62 -0.88 7.09
N THR A 111 -15.17 -1.63 8.09
CA THR A 111 -15.66 -2.99 8.34
C THR A 111 -17.12 -2.90 8.78
N ALA A 112 -18.03 -3.17 7.85
CA ALA A 112 -19.46 -3.34 8.09
C ALA A 112 -19.74 -4.71 8.72
#